data_AF-A0A9P7RA53-F1
#
_entry.id   AF-A0A9P7RA53-F1
#
_cell.length_a   1.000
_cell.length_b   1.000
_cell.length_c   1.000
_cell.angle_alpha   90.00
_cell.angle_beta   90.00
_cell.angle_gamma   90.00
#
_symmetry.space_group_name_H-M   'P 1'
#
loop_
_entity.id
_entity.type
_entity.pdbx_description
1 polymer ?
#
loop_
_entity_poly.entity_id
_entity_poly.type
_entity_poly.pdbx_seq_one_letter_code
_entity_poly.pdbx_strand_id
1 'polypeptide(L)'
;MRESRDTAIALQDWRATAKRILGKDITFDWELQRTPLGQYMWQWSKKAVIDRCFLAAPLGDVTWNRQDKEDMHGFYTALREAYLNRLPAFAYTGTYDFSKGVSSPEEVETLPADIAKWGIGLSLHAKQFAERFKQEGIAGYMRNVAAPAIEAWLPISLGGQSHLADTSPMRSLMLLDQGRSRNASERGS
;
A
#
# COMPACT_ATOMS: atom_id res chain seq x y z
N MET A 1 9.44 -12.19 8.94
CA MET A 1 8.12 -12.82 8.78
C MET A 1 7.60 -13.15 10.18
N ARG A 2 6.69 -12.35 10.75
CA ARG A 2 6.04 -12.75 12.01
C ARG A 2 4.95 -13.75 11.62
N GLU A 3 5.12 -15.01 12.01
CA GLU A 3 4.04 -15.99 12.03
C GLU A 3 2.94 -15.46 12.97
N SER A 4 1.87 -14.88 12.43
CA SER A 4 0.66 -14.69 13.22
C SER A 4 0.07 -16.08 13.45
N ARG A 5 0.21 -16.58 14.68
CA ARG A 5 -0.18 -17.92 15.14
C ARG A 5 -1.70 -18.09 15.24
N ASP A 6 -2.39 -18.01 14.12
CA ASP A 6 -3.64 -18.73 13.88
C ASP A 6 -3.32 -19.72 12.75
N THR A 7 -2.73 -20.86 13.10
CA THR A 7 -2.50 -21.92 12.12
C THR A 7 -3.86 -22.34 11.57
N ALA A 8 -4.05 -22.24 10.26
CA ALA A 8 -5.24 -22.78 9.62
C ALA A 8 -5.23 -24.31 9.83
N ILE A 9 -6.06 -24.79 10.76
CA ILE A 9 -6.19 -26.20 11.08
C ILE A 9 -7.32 -26.77 10.21
N ALA A 10 -7.06 -27.93 9.60
CA ALA A 10 -8.06 -28.60 8.78
C ALA A 10 -9.27 -29.02 9.64
N LEU A 11 -10.47 -29.02 9.06
CA LEU A 11 -11.70 -29.40 9.78
C LEU A 11 -11.58 -30.81 10.40
N GLN A 12 -10.87 -31.72 9.74
CA GLN A 12 -10.60 -33.08 10.21
C GLN A 12 -9.82 -33.08 11.53
N ASP A 13 -8.79 -32.24 11.63
CA ASP A 13 -7.94 -32.12 12.82
C ASP A 13 -8.70 -31.46 13.98
N TRP A 14 -9.56 -30.48 13.67
CA TRP A 14 -10.47 -29.89 14.64
C TRP A 14 -11.45 -30.91 15.21
N ARG A 15 -12.04 -31.77 14.36
CA ARG A 15 -12.93 -32.85 14.80
C ARG A 15 -12.21 -33.86 15.68
N ALA A 16 -11.00 -34.27 15.29
CA ALA A 16 -10.17 -35.17 16.09
C ALA A 16 -9.84 -34.57 17.47
N THR A 17 -9.51 -33.27 17.49
CA THR A 17 -9.24 -32.54 18.74
C THR A 17 -10.47 -32.42 19.62
N ALA A 18 -11.62 -32.07 19.03
CA ALA A 18 -12.90 -31.97 19.75
C ALA A 18 -13.31 -33.32 20.38
N LYS A 19 -13.17 -34.43 19.63
CA LYS A 19 -13.43 -35.78 20.13
C LYS A 19 -12.55 -36.13 21.32
N ARG A 20 -11.25 -35.80 21.25
CA ARG A 20 -10.29 -36.04 22.35
C ARG A 20 -10.64 -35.26 23.61
N ILE A 21 -11.10 -34.01 23.48
CA ILE A 21 -11.42 -33.13 24.62
C ILE A 21 -12.77 -33.47 25.24
N LEU A 22 -13.80 -33.68 24.41
CA LEU A 22 -15.18 -33.88 24.87
C LEU A 22 -15.53 -35.35 25.12
N GLY A 23 -14.68 -36.28 24.69
CA GLY A 23 -14.93 -37.72 24.77
C GLY A 23 -16.03 -38.24 23.84
N LYS A 24 -16.56 -37.39 22.95
CA LYS A 24 -17.61 -37.73 21.99
C LYS A 24 -17.45 -36.98 20.68
N ASP A 25 -17.98 -37.55 19.61
CA ASP A 25 -18.04 -36.88 18.31
C ASP A 25 -19.11 -35.78 18.32
N ILE A 26 -18.78 -34.61 17.77
CA ILE A 26 -19.73 -33.54 17.53
C ILE A 26 -20.40 -33.78 16.17
N THR A 27 -21.73 -33.82 16.16
CA THR A 27 -22.49 -33.88 14.92
C THR A 27 -22.38 -32.54 14.19
N PHE A 28 -21.64 -32.54 13.09
CA PHE A 28 -21.52 -31.40 12.18
C PHE A 28 -21.43 -31.92 10.75
N ASP A 29 -22.39 -31.50 9.93
CA ASP A 29 -22.45 -31.81 8.51
C ASP A 29 -22.76 -30.53 7.71
N TRP A 30 -21.72 -29.96 7.13
CA TRP A 30 -21.79 -28.79 6.25
C TRP A 30 -22.32 -29.10 4.84
N GLU A 31 -22.47 -30.38 4.46
CA GLU A 31 -23.02 -30.79 3.17
C GLU A 31 -24.53 -30.55 3.11
N LEU A 32 -25.20 -30.68 4.27
CA LEU A 32 -26.66 -30.61 4.38
C LEU A 32 -27.23 -29.24 4.00
N GLN A 33 -26.46 -28.17 4.20
CA GLN A 33 -26.90 -26.79 3.97
C GLN A 33 -26.52 -26.25 2.59
N ARG A 34 -26.13 -27.11 1.64
CA ARG A 34 -25.78 -26.66 0.29
C ARG A 34 -26.99 -26.09 -0.45
N THR A 35 -26.72 -25.10 -1.29
CA THR A 35 -27.75 -24.60 -2.22
C THR A 35 -28.12 -25.69 -3.25
N PRO A 36 -29.24 -25.57 -3.99
CA PRO A 36 -29.58 -26.51 -5.06
C PRO A 36 -28.52 -26.63 -6.16
N LEU A 37 -27.61 -25.65 -6.26
CA LEU A 37 -26.47 -25.65 -7.18
C LEU A 37 -25.18 -26.21 -6.55
N GLY A 38 -25.24 -26.71 -5.31
CA GLY A 38 -24.11 -27.30 -4.60
C GLY A 38 -23.16 -26.28 -3.95
N GLN A 39 -23.56 -25.01 -3.81
CA GLN A 39 -22.73 -24.01 -3.13
C GLN A 39 -22.78 -24.20 -1.62
N TYR A 40 -21.62 -24.08 -0.96
CA TYR A 40 -21.55 -24.11 0.50
C TYR A 40 -21.97 -22.78 1.11
N MET A 41 -22.57 -22.86 2.29
CA MET A 41 -22.85 -21.68 3.10
C MET A 41 -21.56 -21.22 3.77
N TRP A 42 -21.26 -19.93 3.65
CA TRP A 42 -20.07 -19.32 4.22
C TRP A 42 -20.45 -18.21 5.18
N GLN A 43 -19.98 -18.31 6.42
CA GLN A 43 -20.12 -17.23 7.40
C GLN A 43 -19.13 -16.12 7.06
N TRP A 44 -19.64 -15.00 6.54
CA TRP A 44 -18.81 -13.84 6.28
C TRP A 44 -18.28 -13.24 7.59
N SER A 45 -17.01 -12.86 7.60
CA SER A 45 -16.38 -12.14 8.72
C SER A 45 -15.19 -11.31 8.23
N LYS A 46 -14.88 -10.24 8.98
CA LYS A 46 -13.70 -9.40 8.73
C LYS A 46 -12.41 -10.22 8.74
N LYS A 47 -12.28 -11.12 9.72
CA LYS A 47 -11.16 -12.06 9.82
C LYS A 47 -11.01 -12.90 8.55
N ALA A 48 -12.10 -13.46 8.03
CA ALA A 48 -12.06 -14.24 6.80
C ALA A 48 -11.59 -13.42 5.58
N VAL A 49 -11.93 -12.11 5.52
CA VAL A 49 -11.44 -11.22 4.46
C VAL A 49 -9.94 -10.94 4.63
N ILE A 50 -9.49 -10.61 5.84
CA ILE A 50 -8.07 -10.37 6.15
C ILE A 50 -7.22 -11.62 5.83
N ASP A 51 -7.66 -12.80 6.28
CA ASP A 51 -6.95 -14.06 6.05
C ASP A 51 -6.81 -14.35 4.54
N ARG A 52 -7.85 -14.10 3.75
CA ARG A 52 -7.79 -14.22 2.28
C ARG A 52 -6.86 -13.20 1.65
N CYS A 53 -6.85 -11.96 2.15
CA CYS A 53 -5.93 -10.93 1.68
C CYS A 53 -4.47 -11.30 1.99
N PHE A 54 -4.18 -11.91 3.13
CA PHE A 54 -2.85 -12.41 3.46
C PHE A 54 -2.42 -13.56 2.56
N LEU A 55 -3.32 -14.49 2.25
CA LEU A 55 -3.04 -15.58 1.31
C LEU A 55 -2.81 -15.07 -0.11
N ALA A 56 -3.57 -14.07 -0.55
CA ALA A 56 -3.43 -13.47 -1.87
C ALA A 56 -2.29 -12.44 -1.95
N ALA A 57 -1.70 -12.04 -0.82
CA ALA A 57 -0.72 -10.97 -0.81
C ALA A 57 0.52 -11.28 -1.69
N PRO A 58 1.12 -12.47 -1.66
CA PRO A 58 2.26 -12.76 -2.53
C PRO A 58 1.96 -12.72 -4.04
N LEU A 59 0.68 -12.65 -4.44
CA LEU A 59 0.24 -12.78 -5.84
C LEU A 59 0.02 -11.44 -6.56
N GLY A 60 0.22 -10.31 -5.90
CA GLY A 60 0.09 -8.98 -6.52
C GLY A 60 0.48 -7.85 -5.58
N ASP A 61 0.54 -6.62 -6.08
CA ASP A 61 1.02 -5.47 -5.30
C ASP A 61 -0.08 -4.76 -4.50
N VAL A 62 -1.33 -4.93 -4.94
CA VAL A 62 -2.49 -4.19 -4.44
C VAL A 62 -3.43 -5.12 -3.69
N THR A 63 -3.97 -4.66 -2.55
CA THR A 63 -5.11 -5.30 -1.89
C THR A 63 -6.28 -4.34 -1.85
N TRP A 64 -7.42 -4.83 -2.32
CA TRP A 64 -8.70 -4.16 -2.19
C TRP A 64 -9.68 -5.12 -1.53
N ASN A 65 -10.55 -4.59 -0.69
CA ASN A 65 -11.75 -5.28 -0.27
C ASN A 65 -12.97 -4.36 -0.31
N ARG A 66 -14.12 -4.98 -0.53
CA ARG A 66 -15.42 -4.30 -0.45
C ARG A 66 -15.83 -4.26 1.02
N GLN A 67 -15.90 -3.07 1.59
CA GLN A 67 -16.27 -2.84 2.98
C GLN A 67 -17.19 -1.64 3.13
N ASP A 68 -17.95 -1.63 4.22
CA ASP A 68 -18.64 -0.46 4.71
C ASP A 68 -17.67 0.46 5.48
N LYS A 69 -17.97 1.76 5.54
CA LYS A 69 -17.06 2.83 6.00
C LYS A 69 -16.47 2.61 7.40
N GLU A 70 -17.26 2.05 8.32
CA GLU A 70 -16.90 1.93 9.74
C GLU A 70 -15.68 1.02 10.02
N ASP A 71 -15.29 0.18 9.05
CA ASP A 71 -14.26 -0.85 9.28
C ASP A 71 -12.96 -0.68 8.47
N MET A 72 -12.85 0.38 7.67
CA MET A 72 -11.71 0.55 6.79
C MET A 72 -10.39 0.67 7.56
N HIS A 73 -10.33 1.50 8.61
CA HIS A 73 -9.09 1.76 9.33
C HIS A 73 -8.48 0.50 9.96
N GLY A 74 -9.30 -0.34 10.61
CA GLY A 74 -8.84 -1.57 11.26
C GLY A 74 -8.28 -2.57 10.26
N PHE A 75 -8.94 -2.74 9.12
CA PHE A 75 -8.49 -3.62 8.05
C PHE A 75 -7.12 -3.21 7.48
N TYR A 76 -6.94 -1.92 7.14
CA TYR A 76 -5.68 -1.46 6.57
C TYR A 76 -4.54 -1.41 7.58
N THR A 77 -4.84 -1.16 8.86
CA THR A 77 -3.86 -1.29 9.95
C THR A 77 -3.34 -2.72 10.03
N ALA A 78 -4.23 -3.72 10.08
CA ALA A 78 -3.83 -5.13 10.13
C ALA A 78 -3.02 -5.57 8.89
N LEU A 79 -3.38 -5.07 7.70
CA LEU A 79 -2.64 -5.35 6.48
C LEU A 79 -1.21 -4.80 6.51
N ARG A 80 -1.05 -3.56 6.98
CA ARG A 80 0.25 -2.89 6.99
C ARG A 80 1.21 -3.49 8.01
N GLU A 81 0.69 -3.99 9.13
CA GLU A 81 1.49 -4.72 10.14
C GLU A 81 2.10 -6.01 9.57
N ALA A 82 1.36 -6.72 8.72
CA ALA A 82 1.83 -7.95 8.08
C ALA A 82 2.67 -7.70 6.82
N TYR A 83 2.31 -6.68 6.03
CA TYR A 83 2.91 -6.36 4.74
C TYR A 83 3.15 -4.85 4.61
N LEU A 84 4.29 -4.37 5.11
CA LEU A 84 4.63 -2.95 5.19
C LEU A 84 4.59 -2.21 3.83
N ASN A 85 4.95 -2.91 2.74
CA ASN A 85 5.05 -2.36 1.39
C ASN A 85 3.79 -2.61 0.54
N ARG A 86 2.70 -3.13 1.14
CA ARG A 86 1.47 -3.40 0.41
C ARG A 86 0.77 -2.10 0.02
N LEU A 87 0.24 -2.05 -1.20
CA LEU A 87 -0.59 -0.93 -1.65
C LEU A 87 -2.07 -1.23 -1.32
N PRO A 88 -2.70 -0.52 -0.36
CA PRO A 88 -4.13 -0.65 -0.16
C PRO A 88 -4.88 0.16 -1.22
N ALA A 89 -6.00 -0.37 -1.69
CA ALA A 89 -6.86 0.29 -2.66
C ALA A 89 -8.30 0.37 -2.16
N PHE A 90 -8.97 1.45 -2.53
CA PHE A 90 -10.40 1.67 -2.29
C PHE A 90 -11.07 2.02 -3.62
N ALA A 91 -12.24 1.44 -3.87
CA ALA A 91 -13.00 1.68 -5.08
C ALA A 91 -14.34 2.34 -4.75
N TYR A 92 -14.66 3.41 -5.48
CA TYR A 92 -15.99 4.01 -5.47
C TYR A 92 -16.93 3.15 -6.32
N THR A 93 -17.94 2.55 -5.70
CA THR A 93 -18.97 1.82 -6.43
C THR A 93 -20.04 2.80 -6.91
N GLY A 94 -20.28 2.89 -8.21
CA GLY A 94 -21.20 3.88 -8.82
C GLY A 94 -22.67 3.77 -8.40
N THR A 95 -23.04 2.73 -7.65
CA THR A 95 -24.40 2.52 -7.12
C THR A 95 -24.54 2.89 -5.65
N TYR A 96 -23.46 3.31 -4.97
CA TYR A 96 -23.51 3.69 -3.55
C TYR A 96 -23.69 5.20 -3.42
N ASP A 97 -24.78 5.61 -2.77
CA ASP A 97 -25.09 7.02 -2.52
C ASP A 97 -24.41 7.47 -1.22
N PHE A 98 -23.20 8.05 -1.35
CA PHE A 98 -22.45 8.57 -0.22
C PHE A 98 -23.15 9.71 0.53
N SER A 99 -24.10 10.40 -0.12
CA SER A 99 -24.89 11.47 0.51
C SER A 99 -26.02 10.96 1.40
N LYS A 100 -26.45 9.71 1.20
CA LYS A 100 -27.45 9.01 2.03
C LYS A 100 -26.84 7.97 2.98
N GLY A 101 -25.53 7.73 2.86
CA GLY A 101 -24.81 6.80 3.72
C GLY A 101 -24.52 7.38 5.12
N VAL A 102 -23.70 6.66 5.89
CA VAL A 102 -23.27 7.01 7.26
C VAL A 102 -22.23 8.16 7.27
N SER A 103 -22.29 9.08 6.30
CA SER A 103 -21.31 10.16 6.16
C SER A 103 -21.98 11.52 6.07
N SER A 104 -21.48 12.51 6.81
CA SER A 104 -21.90 13.90 6.59
C SER A 104 -21.41 14.40 5.23
N PRO A 105 -22.03 15.43 4.63
CA PRO A 105 -21.54 16.04 3.40
C PRO A 105 -20.06 16.44 3.47
N GLU A 106 -19.62 16.99 4.60
CA GLU A 106 -18.22 17.35 4.83
C GLU A 106 -17.31 16.11 4.83
N GLU A 107 -17.72 15.02 5.47
CA GLU A 107 -16.95 13.78 5.49
C GLU A 107 -16.84 13.15 4.11
N VAL A 108 -17.85 13.27 3.24
CA VAL A 108 -17.78 12.78 1.86
C VAL A 108 -16.72 13.56 1.06
N GLU A 109 -16.61 14.87 1.28
CA GLU A 109 -15.61 15.72 0.65
C GLU A 109 -14.19 15.41 1.14
N THR A 110 -14.00 15.14 2.44
CA THR A 110 -12.67 14.85 3.00
C THR A 110 -12.27 13.38 2.89
N LEU A 111 -13.20 12.46 2.65
CA LEU A 111 -12.96 11.02 2.59
C LEU A 111 -11.74 10.64 1.72
N PRO A 112 -11.55 11.16 0.49
CA PRO A 112 -10.38 10.83 -0.33
C PRO A 112 -9.05 11.24 0.34
N ALA A 113 -9.02 12.38 1.02
CA ALA A 113 -7.83 12.86 1.73
C ALA A 113 -7.59 12.06 3.02
N ASP A 114 -8.64 11.66 3.72
CA ASP A 114 -8.53 10.89 4.95
C ASP A 114 -8.07 9.45 4.69
N ILE A 115 -8.60 8.80 3.65
CA ILE A 115 -8.14 7.45 3.27
C ILE A 115 -6.73 7.46 2.69
N ALA A 116 -6.28 8.57 2.07
CA ALA A 116 -4.91 8.73 1.61
C ALA A 116 -3.90 8.71 2.76
N LYS A 117 -4.27 9.23 3.94
CA LYS A 117 -3.43 9.13 5.16
C LYS A 117 -3.20 7.68 5.60
N TRP A 118 -4.11 6.76 5.23
CA TRP A 118 -3.97 5.32 5.48
C TRP A 118 -3.19 4.59 4.37
N GLY A 119 -2.60 5.33 3.43
CA GLY A 119 -1.83 4.77 2.30
C GLY A 119 -2.71 4.32 1.13
N ILE A 120 -4.02 4.58 1.18
CA ILE A 120 -4.97 4.18 0.14
C ILE A 120 -4.89 5.20 -0.99
N GLY A 121 -4.16 4.85 -2.04
CA GLY A 121 -3.85 5.80 -3.10
C GLY A 121 -3.81 5.15 -4.46
N LEU A 122 -4.88 5.30 -5.24
CA LEU A 122 -4.83 4.95 -6.67
C LEU A 122 -5.65 5.85 -7.61
N SER A 123 -6.27 6.96 -7.18
CA SER A 123 -7.06 7.74 -8.14
C SER A 123 -6.95 9.26 -8.11
N LEU A 124 -6.68 9.92 -6.98
CA LEU A 124 -6.62 11.39 -6.99
C LEU A 124 -5.20 11.94 -7.12
N HIS A 125 -4.28 11.60 -6.23
CA HIS A 125 -2.91 12.13 -6.29
C HIS A 125 -2.11 11.58 -7.47
N ALA A 126 -2.35 10.33 -7.88
CA ALA A 126 -1.75 9.78 -9.10
C ALA A 126 -2.25 10.51 -10.36
N LYS A 127 -3.54 10.88 -10.41
CA LYS A 127 -4.11 11.65 -11.51
C LYS A 127 -3.67 13.11 -11.49
N GLN A 128 -3.65 13.75 -10.33
CA GLN A 128 -3.13 15.12 -10.17
C GLN A 128 -1.63 15.18 -10.48
N PHE A 129 -0.86 14.18 -10.06
CA PHE A 129 0.54 14.02 -10.42
C PHE A 129 0.67 13.83 -11.94
N ALA A 130 -0.07 12.91 -12.54
CA ALA A 130 -0.01 12.66 -13.98
C ALA A 130 -0.36 13.92 -14.81
N GLU A 131 -1.41 14.66 -14.43
CA GLU A 131 -1.79 15.91 -15.10
C GLU A 131 -0.73 17.00 -14.93
N ARG A 132 -0.21 17.20 -13.70
CA ARG A 132 0.86 18.19 -13.46
C ARG A 132 2.17 17.79 -14.14
N PHE A 133 2.50 16.51 -14.16
CA PHE A 133 3.69 16.00 -14.84
C PHE A 133 3.57 16.14 -16.36
N LYS A 134 2.37 15.94 -16.92
CA LYS A 134 2.10 16.20 -18.34
C LYS A 134 2.25 17.68 -18.70
N GLN A 135 1.85 18.59 -17.81
CA GLN A 135 1.90 20.04 -18.04
C GLN A 135 3.28 20.65 -17.79
N GLU A 136 3.95 20.21 -16.72
CA GLU A 136 5.17 20.86 -16.19
C GLU A 136 6.42 19.99 -16.31
N GLY A 137 6.28 18.74 -16.75
CA GLY A 137 7.36 17.78 -16.89
C GLY A 137 8.10 17.52 -15.58
N ILE A 138 9.38 17.14 -15.71
CA ILE A 138 10.25 16.82 -14.57
C ILE A 138 10.49 18.04 -13.65
N ALA A 139 10.38 19.27 -14.16
CA ALA A 139 10.54 20.48 -13.38
C ALA A 139 9.44 20.64 -12.32
N GLY A 140 8.19 20.32 -12.68
CA GLY A 140 7.07 20.29 -11.73
C GLY A 140 7.23 19.20 -10.67
N TYR A 141 7.75 18.03 -11.04
CA TYR A 141 8.07 16.96 -10.09
C TYR A 141 9.16 17.38 -9.09
N MET A 142 10.27 17.94 -9.57
CA MET A 142 11.38 18.36 -8.72
C MET A 142 10.96 19.40 -7.69
N ARG A 143 10.15 20.38 -8.11
CA ARG A 143 9.67 21.46 -7.25
C ARG A 143 8.61 21.01 -6.25
N ASN A 144 7.62 20.25 -6.70
CA ASN A 144 6.41 20.01 -5.91
C ASN A 144 6.41 18.66 -5.17
N VAL A 145 7.30 17.73 -5.53
CA VAL A 145 7.33 16.37 -4.98
C VAL A 145 8.71 16.02 -4.43
N ALA A 146 9.78 16.13 -5.23
CA ALA A 146 11.10 15.67 -4.83
C ALA A 146 11.77 16.58 -3.78
N ALA A 147 11.83 17.89 -4.01
CA ALA A 147 12.45 18.82 -3.06
C ALA A 147 11.77 18.79 -1.67
N PRO A 148 10.43 18.82 -1.55
CA PRO A 148 9.77 18.68 -0.25
C PRO A 148 10.05 17.33 0.43
N ALA A 149 10.13 16.23 -0.33
CA ALA A 149 10.42 14.90 0.21
C ALA A 149 11.87 14.78 0.71
N ILE A 150 12.84 15.39 0.00
CA ILE A 150 14.24 15.47 0.41
C ILE A 150 14.38 16.29 1.69
N GLU A 151 13.72 17.46 1.76
CA GLU A 151 13.68 18.29 2.97
C GLU A 151 13.05 17.56 4.16
N ALA A 152 11.96 16.81 3.95
CA ALA A 152 11.32 16.01 4.98
C ALA A 152 12.17 14.82 5.46
N TRP A 153 13.10 14.33 4.64
CA TRP A 153 14.01 13.21 4.98
C TRP A 153 15.30 13.65 5.69
N LEU A 154 15.67 14.93 5.61
CA LEU A 154 16.89 15.47 6.22
C LEU A 154 16.98 15.41 7.77
N PRO A 155 15.90 15.37 8.58
CA PRO A 155 16.05 15.29 10.04
C PRO A 155 16.25 13.88 10.60
N ILE A 156 16.11 12.80 9.81
CA ILE A 156 16.23 11.42 10.32
C ILE A 156 17.68 10.89 10.24
N SER A 157 18.54 11.48 9.40
CA SER A 157 19.92 10.97 9.19
C SER A 157 21.03 11.73 9.92
N LEU A 158 20.76 12.86 10.57
CA LEU A 158 21.79 13.70 11.20
C LEU A 158 21.52 13.94 12.69
N GLY A 159 21.40 12.86 13.44
CA GLY A 159 21.82 12.85 14.85
C GLY A 159 23.35 12.72 14.92
N GLY A 160 24.08 13.80 14.62
CA GLY A 160 25.53 13.81 14.69
C GLY A 160 26.13 15.09 14.10
N GLN A 161 26.81 15.87 14.94
CA GLN A 161 27.42 17.16 14.61
C GLN A 161 28.40 17.09 13.42
N SER A 162 28.38 18.07 12.52
CA SER A 162 29.50 19.02 12.32
C SER A 162 29.31 19.95 11.11
N HIS A 163 29.61 21.23 11.36
CA HIS A 163 30.05 22.30 10.46
C HIS A 163 29.35 22.54 9.10
N LEU A 164 28.34 23.41 9.15
CA LEU A 164 28.05 24.34 8.06
C LEU A 164 29.06 25.49 8.10
N ALA A 165 29.99 25.48 7.14
CA ALA A 165 30.56 26.67 6.52
C ALA A 165 31.22 26.23 5.20
N ASP A 166 30.51 26.31 4.09
CA ASP A 166 30.89 27.24 3.01
C ASP A 166 29.83 27.25 1.92
N THR A 167 29.45 28.45 1.51
CA THR A 167 28.42 28.73 0.51
C THR A 167 29.10 29.10 -0.82
N SER A 168 28.78 28.32 -1.86
CA SER A 168 28.86 28.65 -3.31
C SER A 168 30.25 28.60 -4.00
N PRO A 169 30.30 28.46 -5.34
CA PRO A 169 29.47 27.65 -6.26
C PRO A 169 30.29 26.97 -7.37
N MET A 170 29.62 26.18 -8.21
CA MET A 170 29.91 25.98 -9.64
C MET A 170 31.23 26.57 -10.20
N ARG A 171 32.35 25.83 -10.06
CA ARG A 171 33.57 26.11 -10.85
C ARG A 171 34.36 24.89 -11.32
N SER A 172 33.96 23.67 -10.96
CA SER A 172 34.71 22.45 -11.35
C SER A 172 34.18 21.69 -12.56
N LEU A 173 33.11 22.15 -13.24
CA LEU A 173 32.54 21.44 -14.39
C LEU A 173 32.61 22.20 -15.73
N MET A 174 33.54 23.15 -15.87
CA MET A 174 33.85 23.83 -17.14
C MET A 174 35.35 23.84 -17.49
N LEU A 175 36.15 22.92 -16.92
CA LEU A 175 37.59 22.80 -17.20
C LEU A 175 38.06 21.39 -17.56
N LEU A 176 37.12 20.47 -17.87
CA LEU A 176 37.43 19.12 -18.33
C LEU A 176 37.10 18.86 -19.82
N ASP A 177 36.72 19.90 -20.59
CA ASP A 177 36.38 19.77 -22.02
C ASP A 177 37.27 20.61 -22.98
N GLN A 178 38.38 21.19 -22.51
CA GLN A 178 39.38 21.84 -23.38
C GLN A 178 40.76 21.18 -23.41
N GLY A 179 40.90 19.96 -22.87
CA GLY A 179 42.17 19.22 -22.85
C GLY A 179 42.32 18.11 -23.90
N ARG A 180 41.26 17.75 -24.64
CA ARG A 180 41.26 16.60 -25.57
C ARG A 180 41.45 16.94 -27.05
N SER A 181 41.92 18.14 -27.37
CA SER A 181 42.20 18.60 -28.76
C SER A 181 43.67 19.00 -29.00
N ARG A 182 44.61 18.32 -28.35
CA ARG A 182 46.05 18.40 -28.68
C ARG A 182 46.67 17.01 -28.64
N ASN A 183 46.44 16.21 -29.69
CA ASN A 183 47.26 15.06 -30.08
C ASN A 183 46.75 14.48 -31.42
N ALA A 184 46.64 15.33 -32.45
CA ALA A 184 46.34 14.91 -33.80
C ALA A 184 46.99 15.83 -34.86
N SER A 185 48.28 16.14 -34.69
CA SER A 185 49.13 16.67 -35.78
C SER A 185 50.60 16.66 -35.36
N GLU A 186 51.25 15.49 -35.28
CA GLU A 186 52.72 15.34 -35.32
C GLU A 186 53.12 13.85 -35.25
N ARG A 187 52.72 13.08 -36.26
CA ARG A 187 53.41 11.85 -36.73
C ARG A 187 53.02 11.63 -38.19
N GLY A 188 53.86 12.12 -39.10
CA GLY A 188 53.66 11.93 -40.54
C GLY A 188 54.54 12.84 -41.37
N SER A 189 55.82 12.46 -41.50
CA SER A 189 56.79 12.69 -42.59
C SER A 189 58.18 12.91 -42.00
#